data_AF-A0AAX1QE19-F1
#
_entry.id   AF-A0AAX1QE19-F1
#
_cell.length_a   1.000
_cell.length_b   1.000
_cell.length_c   1.000
_cell.angle_alpha   90.00
_cell.angle_beta   90.00
_cell.angle_gamma   90.00
#
_symmetry.space_group_name_H-M   'P 1'
#
loop_
_entity.id
_entity.type
_entity.pdbx_description
1 polymer ?
#
loop_
_entity_poly.entity_id
_entity_poly.type
_entity_poly.pdbx_seq_one_letter_code
_entity_poly.pdbx_strand_id
1 'polypeptide(L)'
;MKKYILLFMFCLLAGQMLGYKDIRHKELERSLHTALQGDVHNVNIASVTDFQWDKAYVFPPYTPVEVMRDELGVQSYKDWSGLGFRDDINLLVFLHGDQIAHYAEIDRAFGEFGQNDSLSFTPSHATLTVQRF
;
A
#
# COMPACT_ATOMS: atom_id res chain seq x y z
N MET A 1 40.10 1.29 -24.94
CA MET A 1 39.01 2.23 -24.66
C MET A 1 37.62 1.60 -24.84
N LYS A 2 37.25 1.08 -26.02
CA LYS A 2 35.93 0.41 -26.25
C LYS A 2 35.56 -0.69 -25.24
N LYS A 3 36.51 -1.54 -24.82
CA LYS A 3 36.27 -2.61 -23.83
C LYS A 3 35.91 -2.12 -22.42
N TYR A 4 36.40 -0.95 -22.01
CA TYR A 4 36.06 -0.36 -20.71
C TYR A 4 34.74 0.41 -20.77
N ILE A 5 34.40 0.97 -21.94
CA ILE A 5 33.09 1.59 -22.20
C ILE A 5 31.98 0.53 -22.14
N LEU A 6 32.19 -0.64 -22.73
CA LEU A 6 31.22 -1.75 -22.66
C LEU A 6 31.02 -2.24 -21.23
N LEU A 7 32.11 -2.36 -20.45
CA LEU A 7 32.06 -2.79 -19.05
C LEU A 7 31.32 -1.77 -18.17
N PHE A 8 31.56 -0.47 -18.38
CA PHE A 8 30.88 0.61 -17.67
C PHE A 8 29.38 0.67 -18.00
N MET A 9 29.02 0.46 -19.27
CA MET A 9 27.63 0.41 -19.72
C MET A 9 26.88 -0.82 -19.16
N PHE A 10 27.56 -1.95 -19.00
CA PHE A 10 27.02 -3.15 -18.35
C PHE A 10 26.81 -2.93 -16.83
N CYS A 11 27.74 -2.25 -16.15
CA CYS A 11 27.57 -1.86 -14.74
C CYS A 11 26.40 -0.90 -14.53
N LEU A 12 26.18 0.06 -15.43
CA LEU A 12 25.03 0.97 -15.39
C LEU A 12 23.70 0.21 -15.55
N LEU A 13 23.63 -0.77 -16.45
CA LEU A 13 22.45 -1.62 -16.66
C LEU A 13 22.16 -2.54 -15.45
N ALA A 14 23.21 -3.14 -14.88
CA ALA A 14 23.07 -3.99 -13.69
C ALA A 14 22.64 -3.19 -12.44
N GLY A 15 23.10 -1.96 -12.30
CA GLY A 15 22.68 -1.06 -11.22
C GLY A 15 21.19 -0.73 -11.24
N GLN A 16 20.56 -0.72 -12.42
CA GLN A 16 19.12 -0.44 -12.54
C GLN A 16 18.24 -1.64 -12.13
N MET A 17 18.74 -2.88 -12.26
CA MET A 17 18.02 -4.09 -11.82
C MET A 17 17.99 -4.26 -10.30
N LEU A 18 18.96 -3.71 -9.58
CA LEU A 18 19.09 -3.85 -8.12
C LEU A 18 18.15 -2.91 -7.32
N GLY A 19 17.42 -2.03 -7.99
CA GLY A 19 16.61 -0.97 -7.37
C GLY A 19 15.10 -1.21 -7.36
N TYR A 20 14.58 -2.35 -7.83
CA TYR A 20 13.15 -2.62 -7.75
C TYR A 20 12.76 -3.00 -6.32
N LYS A 21 12.45 -1.99 -5.50
CA LYS A 21 11.85 -2.18 -4.19
C LYS A 21 10.41 -2.64 -4.41
N ASP A 22 10.12 -3.91 -4.11
CA ASP A 22 8.74 -4.37 -4.01
C ASP A 22 8.08 -3.64 -2.84
N ILE A 23 7.16 -2.73 -3.17
CA ILE A 23 6.42 -1.96 -2.17
C ILE A 23 5.18 -2.72 -1.67
N ARG A 24 4.82 -3.86 -2.27
CA ARG A 24 3.75 -4.72 -1.76
C ARG A 24 4.20 -5.45 -0.50
N HIS A 25 3.47 -5.28 0.60
CA HIS A 25 3.84 -5.83 1.90
C HIS A 25 3.06 -7.10 2.23
N LYS A 26 3.45 -8.23 1.64
CA LYS A 26 2.73 -9.52 1.78
C LYS A 26 2.62 -10.04 3.22
N GLU A 27 3.60 -9.75 4.08
CA GLU A 27 3.52 -10.11 5.51
C GLU A 27 2.44 -9.31 6.24
N LEU A 28 2.21 -8.06 5.82
CA LEU A 28 1.13 -7.22 6.35
C LEU A 28 -0.22 -7.73 5.84
N GLU A 29 -0.32 -8.11 4.56
CA GLU A 29 -1.54 -8.75 4.00
C GLU A 29 -1.92 -9.98 4.84
N ARG A 30 -0.95 -10.85 5.13
CA ARG A 30 -1.18 -12.04 5.97
C ARG A 30 -1.61 -11.68 7.40
N SER A 31 -0.98 -10.68 8.00
CA SER A 31 -1.28 -10.22 9.35
C SER A 31 -2.68 -9.60 9.43
N LEU A 32 -3.06 -8.78 8.44
CA LEU A 32 -4.39 -8.21 8.31
C LEU A 32 -5.44 -9.30 8.10
N HIS A 33 -5.22 -10.23 7.18
CA HIS A 33 -6.15 -11.34 6.93
C HIS A 33 -6.36 -12.19 8.18
N THR A 34 -5.30 -12.42 8.98
CA THR A 34 -5.41 -13.13 10.26
C THR A 34 -6.19 -12.31 11.28
N ALA A 35 -5.92 -11.00 11.39
CA ALA A 35 -6.62 -10.11 12.31
C ALA A 35 -8.10 -9.90 11.97
N LEU A 36 -8.46 -10.06 10.69
CA LEU A 36 -9.82 -9.89 10.16
C LEU A 36 -10.66 -11.17 10.18
N GLN A 37 -10.07 -12.31 10.58
CA GLN A 37 -10.82 -13.55 10.81
C GLN A 37 -11.72 -13.44 12.06
N GLY A 38 -12.94 -14.00 11.98
CA GLY A 38 -13.92 -13.98 13.08
C GLY A 38 -14.78 -12.71 13.14
N ASP A 39 -15.31 -12.38 14.32
CA ASP A 39 -16.22 -11.23 14.53
C ASP A 39 -15.48 -9.91 14.88
N VAL A 40 -14.30 -9.71 14.29
CA VAL A 40 -13.53 -8.48 14.50
C VAL A 40 -14.12 -7.35 13.64
N HIS A 41 -14.40 -6.22 14.28
CA HIS A 41 -14.92 -4.99 13.64
C HIS A 41 -13.89 -3.88 13.53
N ASN A 42 -12.80 -3.96 14.30
CA ASN A 42 -11.77 -2.94 14.35
C ASN A 42 -10.39 -3.58 14.38
N VAL A 43 -9.48 -3.13 13.52
CA VAL A 43 -8.09 -3.55 13.50
C VAL A 43 -7.21 -2.33 13.70
N ASN A 44 -6.32 -2.37 14.69
CA ASN A 44 -5.29 -1.34 14.84
C ASN A 44 -4.15 -1.63 13.86
N ILE A 45 -4.10 -0.90 12.75
CA ILE A 45 -3.10 -1.10 11.68
C ILE A 45 -1.68 -0.91 12.24
N ALA A 46 -1.47 0.04 13.17
CA ALA A 46 -0.15 0.27 13.76
C ALA A 46 0.38 -0.95 14.54
N SER A 47 -0.51 -1.85 15.00
CA SER A 47 -0.11 -3.09 15.69
C SER A 47 0.34 -4.22 14.77
N VAL A 48 0.06 -4.11 13.46
CA VAL A 48 0.40 -5.12 12.43
C VAL A 48 1.43 -4.61 11.41
N THR A 49 1.95 -3.40 11.58
CA THR A 49 3.03 -2.82 10.77
C THR A 49 4.36 -2.86 11.51
N ASP A 50 5.43 -3.26 10.83
CA ASP A 50 6.80 -3.34 11.33
C ASP A 50 7.77 -2.35 10.64
N PHE A 51 7.21 -1.37 9.91
CA PHE A 51 7.93 -0.35 9.17
C PHE A 51 7.52 1.07 9.60
N GLN A 52 8.32 2.06 9.23
CA GLN A 52 8.01 3.47 9.48
C GLN A 52 7.00 4.00 8.46
N TRP A 53 5.96 4.68 8.95
CA TRP A 53 4.95 5.35 8.15
C TRP A 53 4.37 6.53 8.93
N ASP A 54 3.95 7.58 8.21
CA ASP A 54 3.37 8.81 8.78
C ASP A 54 1.87 8.89 8.53
N LYS A 55 1.44 8.41 7.34
CA LYS A 55 0.04 8.38 6.93
C LYS A 55 -0.30 7.08 6.22
N ALA A 56 -1.55 6.64 6.32
CA ALA A 56 -2.07 5.58 5.46
C ALA A 56 -3.49 5.89 4.98
N TYR A 57 -3.87 5.30 3.86
CA TYR A 57 -5.16 5.49 3.20
C TYR A 57 -5.70 4.13 2.79
N VAL A 58 -7.01 3.91 2.95
CA VAL A 58 -7.69 2.73 2.43
C VAL A 58 -8.56 3.13 1.26
N PHE A 59 -8.31 2.53 0.10
CA PHE A 59 -9.07 2.79 -1.11
C PHE A 59 -9.98 1.60 -1.42
N PRO A 60 -11.28 1.83 -1.66
CA PRO A 60 -12.19 0.77 -2.06
C PRO A 60 -11.90 0.30 -3.50
N PRO A 61 -12.42 -0.88 -3.87
CA PRO A 61 -12.37 -1.33 -5.25
C PRO A 61 -12.94 -0.29 -6.23
N TYR A 62 -12.46 -0.32 -7.47
CA TYR A 62 -12.78 0.64 -8.53
C TYR A 62 -12.31 2.09 -8.31
N THR A 63 -11.42 2.34 -7.34
CA THR A 63 -10.82 3.67 -7.18
C THR A 63 -9.81 3.93 -8.31
N PRO A 64 -10.00 4.96 -9.16
CA PRO A 64 -9.03 5.31 -10.21
C PRO A 64 -7.69 5.77 -9.65
N VAL A 65 -6.60 5.52 -10.38
CA VAL A 65 -5.25 5.92 -9.93
C VAL A 65 -5.08 7.42 -9.82
N GLU A 66 -5.83 8.20 -10.58
CA GLU A 66 -5.88 9.67 -10.49
C GLU A 66 -6.43 10.11 -9.13
N VAL A 67 -7.51 9.49 -8.65
CA VAL A 67 -8.10 9.76 -7.33
C VAL A 67 -7.10 9.40 -6.23
N MET A 68 -6.46 8.23 -6.35
CA MET A 68 -5.42 7.83 -5.39
C MET A 68 -4.26 8.83 -5.34
N ARG A 69 -3.76 9.31 -6.49
CA ARG A 69 -2.68 10.31 -6.54
C ARG A 69 -3.04 11.59 -5.81
N ASP A 70 -4.27 12.06 -5.99
CA ASP A 70 -4.75 13.30 -5.39
C ASP A 70 -4.90 13.16 -3.87
N GLU A 71 -5.46 12.05 -3.38
CA GLU A 71 -5.60 11.79 -1.94
C GLU A 71 -4.26 11.52 -1.25
N LEU A 72 -3.35 10.79 -1.92
CA LEU A 72 -2.00 10.53 -1.42
C LEU A 72 -1.12 11.79 -1.47
N GLY A 73 -1.43 12.76 -2.34
CA GLY A 73 -0.53 13.89 -2.64
C GLY A 73 0.72 13.49 -3.42
N VAL A 74 0.75 12.30 -4.03
CA VAL A 74 1.92 11.73 -4.73
C VAL A 74 1.59 11.54 -6.21
N GLN A 75 1.83 12.58 -7.01
CA GLN A 75 1.49 12.57 -8.45
C GLN A 75 2.25 11.51 -9.27
N SER A 76 3.43 11.09 -8.79
CA SER A 76 4.22 10.02 -9.41
C SER A 76 3.72 8.61 -9.05
N TYR A 77 2.69 8.48 -8.22
CA TYR A 77 2.15 7.20 -7.79
C TYR A 77 1.69 6.35 -8.99
N LYS A 78 2.00 5.07 -8.91
CA LYS A 78 1.55 4.04 -9.84
C LYS A 78 0.80 2.98 -9.05
N ASP A 79 -0.40 2.66 -9.50
CA ASP A 79 -1.16 1.54 -8.97
C ASP A 79 -0.66 0.23 -9.59
N TRP A 80 0.06 -0.55 -8.78
CA TRP A 80 0.52 -1.88 -9.16
C TRP A 80 -0.50 -2.98 -8.87
N SER A 81 -1.55 -2.69 -8.11
CA SER A 81 -2.60 -3.64 -7.74
C SER A 81 -3.70 -3.75 -8.79
N GLY A 82 -3.88 -2.70 -9.59
CA GLY A 82 -4.94 -2.61 -10.58
C GLY A 82 -6.32 -2.31 -9.98
N LEU A 83 -6.35 -1.63 -8.84
CA LEU A 83 -7.56 -1.37 -8.04
C LEU A 83 -8.69 -0.76 -8.87
N GLY A 84 -8.37 0.12 -9.83
CA GLY A 84 -9.37 0.81 -10.66
C GLY A 84 -10.25 -0.12 -11.51
N PHE A 85 -9.88 -1.38 -11.68
CA PHE A 85 -10.65 -2.39 -12.42
C PHE A 85 -10.93 -3.67 -11.62
N ARG A 86 -10.59 -3.67 -10.33
CA ARG A 86 -10.77 -4.80 -9.43
C ARG A 86 -11.94 -4.56 -8.47
N ASP A 87 -12.62 -5.64 -8.12
CA ASP A 87 -13.79 -5.65 -7.24
C ASP A 87 -13.62 -6.58 -6.03
N ASP A 88 -12.50 -7.27 -5.97
CA ASP A 88 -12.15 -8.31 -5.00
C ASP A 88 -11.27 -7.80 -3.87
N ILE A 89 -10.72 -6.58 -3.97
CA ILE A 89 -9.82 -6.02 -2.96
C ILE A 89 -10.10 -4.57 -2.60
N ASN A 90 -9.71 -4.20 -1.38
CA ASN A 90 -9.40 -2.84 -0.97
C ASN A 90 -7.88 -2.69 -0.93
N LEU A 91 -7.38 -1.47 -1.12
CA LEU A 91 -5.94 -1.18 -1.11
C LEU A 91 -5.58 -0.28 0.06
N LEU A 92 -4.75 -0.78 0.97
CA LEU A 92 -4.19 0.01 2.06
C LEU A 92 -2.80 0.51 1.67
N VAL A 93 -2.64 1.83 1.52
CA VAL A 93 -1.41 2.48 1.04
C VAL A 93 -0.78 3.31 2.16
N PHE A 94 0.51 3.13 2.40
CA PHE A 94 1.27 3.79 3.45
C PHE A 94 2.28 4.77 2.87
N LEU A 95 2.37 5.95 3.49
CA LEU A 95 3.35 6.98 3.16
C LEU A 95 4.35 7.15 4.30
N HIS A 96 5.60 7.44 3.93
CA HIS A 96 6.61 8.00 4.82
C HIS A 96 7.16 9.28 4.17
N GLY A 97 6.96 10.42 4.82
CA GLY A 97 7.05 11.73 4.19
C GLY A 97 6.12 11.82 2.98
N ASP A 98 6.65 12.29 1.85
CA ASP A 98 5.92 12.44 0.58
C ASP A 98 6.15 11.24 -0.38
N GLN A 99 6.49 10.07 0.17
CA GLN A 99 6.81 8.87 -0.60
C GLN A 99 5.97 7.68 -0.16
N ILE A 100 5.66 6.79 -1.11
CA ILE A 100 5.02 5.52 -0.80
C ILE A 100 6.02 4.61 -0.09
N ALA A 101 5.72 4.27 1.15
CA ALA A 101 6.49 3.31 1.93
C ALA A 101 6.16 1.90 1.46
N HIS A 102 4.87 1.53 1.53
CA HIS A 102 4.32 0.22 1.23
C HIS A 102 2.85 0.27 0.82
N TYR A 103 2.33 -0.80 0.24
CA TYR A 103 0.89 -1.06 0.13
C TYR A 103 0.57 -2.50 0.52
N ALA A 104 -0.67 -2.76 0.91
CA ALA A 104 -1.21 -4.10 1.15
C ALA A 104 -2.59 -4.24 0.53
N GLU A 105 -2.83 -5.36 -0.14
CA GLU A 105 -4.17 -5.74 -0.60
C GLU A 105 -4.96 -6.38 0.56
N ILE A 106 -6.23 -6.01 0.68
CA ILE A 106 -7.15 -6.58 1.67
C ILE A 106 -8.36 -7.15 0.92
N ASP A 107 -8.65 -8.42 1.12
CA ASP A 107 -9.80 -9.09 0.48
C ASP A 107 -11.12 -8.38 0.87
N ARG A 108 -11.92 -8.01 -0.14
CA ARG A 108 -13.24 -7.40 0.07
C ARG A 108 -14.22 -8.34 0.78
N ALA A 109 -14.00 -9.65 0.74
CA ALA A 109 -14.82 -10.64 1.45
C ALA A 109 -14.87 -10.41 2.97
N PHE A 110 -13.91 -9.69 3.55
CA PHE A 110 -13.94 -9.31 4.97
C PHE A 110 -14.96 -8.21 5.29
N GLY A 111 -15.38 -7.41 4.31
CA GLY A 111 -16.36 -6.33 4.46
C GLY A 111 -15.97 -5.04 3.73
N GLU A 112 -16.73 -3.98 4.03
CA GLU A 112 -16.38 -2.62 3.65
C GLU A 112 -15.45 -2.00 4.68
N PHE A 113 -14.39 -1.37 4.20
CA PHE A 113 -13.36 -0.77 5.04
C PHE A 113 -13.55 0.73 5.05
N GLY A 114 -13.78 1.26 6.25
CA GLY A 114 -14.02 2.67 6.46
C GLY A 114 -12.92 3.30 7.31
N GLN A 115 -12.80 4.61 7.14
CA GLN A 115 -12.09 5.46 8.07
C GLN A 115 -13.10 6.25 8.90
N ASN A 116 -12.94 6.27 10.23
CA ASN A 116 -13.76 7.12 11.10
C ASN A 116 -13.27 8.58 11.00
N ASP A 117 -14.14 9.50 10.56
CA ASP A 117 -14.08 10.98 10.60
C ASP A 117 -12.79 11.71 10.11
N SER A 118 -11.73 10.98 9.77
CA SER A 118 -10.45 11.48 9.25
C SER A 118 -10.24 11.00 7.81
N LEU A 119 -9.42 11.72 7.04
CA LEU A 119 -9.09 11.38 5.64
C LEU A 119 -7.87 10.47 5.49
N SER A 120 -7.07 10.29 6.55
CA SER A 120 -5.88 9.41 6.56
C SER A 120 -5.58 8.83 7.95
N PHE A 121 -5.16 7.57 8.05
CA PHE A 121 -4.67 6.99 9.30
C PHE A 121 -3.32 7.58 9.67
N THR A 122 -2.99 7.63 10.95
CA THR A 122 -1.64 7.91 11.46
C THR A 122 -1.26 6.85 12.48
N PRO A 123 0.03 6.66 12.84
CA PRO A 123 0.39 5.65 13.85
C PRO A 123 -0.32 5.82 15.19
N SER A 124 -0.71 7.04 15.57
CA SER A 124 -1.49 7.32 16.78
C SER A 124 -3.01 7.16 16.60
N HIS A 125 -3.50 7.14 15.36
CA HIS A 125 -4.91 7.01 15.00
C HIS A 125 -5.05 6.03 13.82
N ALA A 126 -4.85 4.74 14.11
CA ALA A 126 -4.70 3.68 13.12
C ALA A 126 -5.82 2.62 13.16
N THR A 127 -7.00 2.97 13.66
CA THR A 127 -8.14 2.04 13.76
C THR A 127 -8.85 1.92 12.41
N LEU A 128 -8.67 0.79 11.74
CA LEU A 128 -9.42 0.38 10.56
C LEU A 128 -10.75 -0.24 11.00
N THR A 129 -11.87 0.36 10.62
CA THR A 129 -13.20 -0.17 10.90
C THR A 129 -13.70 -0.99 9.73
N VAL A 130 -14.33 -2.14 10.04
CA VAL A 130 -14.85 -3.09 9.04
C VAL A 130 -16.34 -3.27 9.24
N GLN A 131 -17.10 -2.94 8.21
CA GLN A 131 -18.54 -3.17 8.12
C GLN A 131 -18.79 -4.45 7.30
N ARG A 132 -19.23 -5.50 7.97
CA ARG A 132 -19.52 -6.80 7.32
C ARG A 132 -20.85 -6.74 6.56
N PHE A 133 -20.93 -7.49 5.46
CA PHE A 133 -22.14 -7.70 4.67
C PHE A 133 -23.11 -8.68 5.34
#